data_AF-A0A2K3M4E4-F1
#
_entry.id   AF-A0A2K3M4E4-F1
#
_cell.length_a   1.000
_cell.length_b   1.000
_cell.length_c   1.000
_cell.angle_alpha   90.00
_cell.angle_beta   90.00
_cell.angle_gamma   90.00
#
_symmetry.space_group_name_H-M   'P 1'
#
loop_
_entity.id
_entity.type
_entity.pdbx_description
1 polymer ?
#
loop_
_entity_poly.entity_id
_entity_poly.type
_entity_poly.pdbx_seq_one_letter_code
_entity_poly.pdbx_strand_id
1 'polypeptide(L)'
;MFLQAQSKNKIIAYLAAFSISIHVFLSWLLTVKFKFGLNGAMTSILLAYWIPNSGQLVFIMTKCPETWKGFSFLAFKDLWPVIKLSLSSGAMLCLEIWYNTVLILLTGNMKNAEVAIDALAICLNINGWEMMISLGFMAGA
;
A
#
# COMPACT_ATOMS: atom_id res chain seq x y z
N MET A 1 -4.62 9.61 3.34
CA MET A 1 -5.94 10.30 3.41
C MET A 1 -5.83 11.83 3.56
N PHE A 2 -4.95 12.40 4.40
CA PHE A 2 -4.91 13.87 4.63
C PHE A 2 -4.80 14.72 3.35
N LEU A 3 -3.81 14.45 2.49
CA LEU A 3 -3.62 15.19 1.23
C LEU A 3 -4.68 14.84 0.19
N GLN A 4 -5.14 13.58 0.20
CA GLN A 4 -6.13 13.07 -0.73
C GLN A 4 -7.50 13.71 -0.52
N ALA A 5 -7.95 13.86 0.74
CA ALA A 5 -9.18 14.55 1.10
C ALA A 5 -9.18 16.04 0.71
N GLN A 6 -8.01 16.62 0.45
CA GLN A 6 -7.82 18.00 -0.03
C GLN A 6 -7.61 18.07 -1.55
N SER A 7 -7.84 16.97 -2.29
CA SER A 7 -7.58 16.87 -3.73
C SER A 7 -6.12 17.15 -4.14
N LYS A 8 -5.16 17.05 -3.20
CA LYS A 8 -3.73 17.26 -3.47
C LYS A 8 -3.05 15.96 -3.91
N ASN A 9 -3.66 15.24 -4.85
CA ASN A 9 -3.21 13.91 -5.28
C ASN A 9 -1.91 13.92 -6.10
N LYS A 10 -1.58 15.05 -6.75
CA LYS A 10 -0.37 15.19 -7.58
C LYS A 10 0.91 14.87 -6.81
N ILE A 11 1.05 15.40 -5.59
CA ILE A 11 2.26 15.15 -4.77
C ILE A 11 2.34 13.69 -4.32
N ILE A 12 1.20 13.06 -3.99
CA ILE A 12 1.14 11.63 -3.65
C ILE A 12 1.63 10.80 -4.84
N ALA A 13 1.15 11.10 -6.04
CA ALA A 13 1.54 10.40 -7.27
C ALA A 13 3.03 10.56 -7.59
N TYR A 14 3.59 11.77 -7.49
CA TYR A 14 5.02 12.00 -7.73
C TYR A 14 5.91 11.25 -6.72
N LEU A 15 5.55 11.27 -5.44
CA LEU A 15 6.28 10.54 -4.40
C LEU A 15 6.18 9.02 -4.60
N ALA A 16 5.02 8.51 -5.03
CA ALA A 16 4.84 7.10 -5.35
C ALA A 16 5.69 6.66 -6.56
N ALA A 17 5.70 7.45 -7.64
CA ALA A 17 6.52 7.18 -8.82
C ALA A 17 8.02 7.19 -8.49
N PHE A 18 8.46 8.15 -7.67
CA PHE A 18 9.84 8.21 -7.21
C PHE A 18 10.19 7.01 -6.31
N SER A 19 9.30 6.64 -5.37
CA SER A 19 9.47 5.48 -4.49
C SER A 19 9.61 4.17 -5.27
N ILE A 20 8.76 3.92 -6.27
CA ILE A 20 8.86 2.73 -7.14
C ILE A 20 10.17 2.73 -7.91
N SER A 21 10.59 3.87 -8.45
CA SER A 21 11.85 3.99 -9.19
C SER A 21 13.06 3.63 -8.32
N ILE A 22 13.10 4.15 -7.09
CA ILE A 22 14.13 3.81 -6.10
C ILE A 22 14.04 2.34 -5.68
N HIS A 23 12.83 1.81 -5.48
CA HIS A 23 12.62 0.41 -5.12
C HIS A 23 13.19 -0.53 -6.19
N VAL A 24 12.88 -0.31 -7.47
CA VAL A 24 13.38 -1.13 -8.58
C VAL A 24 14.91 -1.08 -8.63
N PHE A 25 15.49 0.12 -8.55
CA PHE A 25 16.94 0.30 -8.57
C PHE A 25 17.64 -0.40 -7.39
N LEU A 26 17.15 -0.19 -6.16
CA LEU A 26 17.72 -0.79 -4.96
C LEU A 26 17.50 -2.30 -4.92
N SER A 27 16.35 -2.79 -5.37
CA SER A 27 16.08 -4.23 -5.45
C SER A 27 17.09 -4.89 -6.37
N TRP A 28 17.33 -4.34 -7.55
CA TRP A 28 18.38 -4.84 -8.45
C TRP A 28 19.78 -4.75 -7.80
N LEU A 29 20.14 -3.60 -7.23
CA LEU A 29 21.46 -3.38 -6.66
C LEU A 29 21.76 -4.33 -5.49
N LEU A 30 20.85 -4.42 -4.52
CA LEU A 30 21.05 -5.20 -3.30
C LEU A 30 20.95 -6.72 -3.57
N THR A 31 20.03 -7.14 -4.45
CA THR A 31 19.80 -8.58 -4.71
C THR A 31 20.75 -9.14 -5.77
N VAL A 32 20.97 -8.44 -6.88
CA VAL A 32 21.76 -8.95 -8.02
C VAL A 32 23.23 -8.58 -7.88
N LYS A 33 23.53 -7.30 -7.61
CA LYS A 33 24.92 -6.83 -7.58
C LYS A 33 25.63 -7.20 -6.28
N PHE A 34 25.00 -6.93 -5.13
CA PHE A 34 25.56 -7.23 -3.80
C PHE A 34 25.18 -8.61 -3.27
N LYS A 35 24.28 -9.34 -3.93
CA LYS A 35 23.91 -10.72 -3.60
C LYS A 35 23.41 -10.89 -2.16
N PHE A 36 22.71 -9.89 -1.61
CA PHE A 36 22.10 -9.97 -0.28
C PHE A 36 20.80 -10.80 -0.25
N GLY A 37 20.39 -11.38 -1.38
CA GLY A 37 19.24 -12.28 -1.47
C GLY A 37 17.94 -11.65 -0.94
N LEU A 38 17.17 -12.41 -0.16
CA LEU A 38 15.91 -11.96 0.43
C LEU A 38 16.09 -10.72 1.33
N ASN A 39 17.16 -10.67 2.11
CA ASN A 39 17.43 -9.52 2.97
C ASN A 39 17.58 -8.24 2.14
N GLY A 40 18.28 -8.31 1.01
CA GLY A 40 18.40 -7.19 0.07
C GLY A 40 17.05 -6.71 -0.49
N ALA A 41 16.17 -7.64 -0.87
CA ALA A 41 14.83 -7.31 -1.35
C ALA A 41 13.98 -6.63 -0.26
N MET A 42 13.98 -7.18 0.96
CA MET A 42 13.25 -6.62 2.10
C MET A 42 13.78 -5.23 2.50
N THR A 43 15.10 -5.03 2.50
CA THR A 43 15.69 -3.71 2.74
C THR A 43 15.27 -2.70 1.68
N SER A 44 15.26 -3.08 0.41
CA SER A 44 14.78 -2.22 -0.68
C SER A 44 13.32 -1.79 -0.47
N ILE A 45 12.44 -2.73 -0.07
CA ILE A 45 11.05 -2.43 0.28
C ILE A 45 10.99 -1.41 1.41
N LEU A 46 11.65 -1.67 2.54
CA LEU A 46 11.60 -0.78 3.71
C LEU A 46 12.01 0.65 3.38
N LEU A 47 13.10 0.82 2.63
CA LEU A 47 13.58 2.13 2.20
C LEU A 47 12.57 2.83 1.28
N ALA A 48 12.02 2.11 0.31
CA ALA A 48 11.03 2.66 -0.61
C ALA A 48 9.75 3.10 0.11
N TYR A 49 9.28 2.35 1.12
CA TYR A 49 8.09 2.69 1.89
C TYR A 49 8.24 3.97 2.72
N TRP A 50 9.44 4.30 3.21
CA TRP A 50 9.66 5.52 4.00
C TRP A 50 9.62 6.81 3.16
N ILE A 51 9.96 6.74 1.88
CA ILE A 51 9.98 7.89 0.96
C ILE A 51 8.63 8.63 0.88
N PRO A 52 7.50 7.98 0.53
CA PRO A 52 6.23 8.68 0.43
C PRO A 52 5.74 9.17 1.79
N ASN A 53 6.02 8.46 2.89
CA ASN A 53 5.63 8.88 4.24
C ASN A 53 6.33 10.17 4.66
N SER A 54 7.67 10.19 4.55
CA SER A 54 8.49 11.36 4.88
C SER A 54 8.20 12.54 3.95
N GLY A 55 8.13 12.31 2.64
CA GLY A 55 7.86 13.34 1.64
C GLY A 55 6.48 13.98 1.82
N GLN A 56 5.44 13.19 2.10
CA GLN A 56 4.10 13.73 2.36
C GLN A 56 4.07 14.53 3.66
N LEU A 57 4.75 14.08 4.72
CA LEU A 57 4.80 14.81 5.99
C LEU A 57 5.47 16.18 5.83
N VAL A 58 6.62 16.23 5.15
CA VAL A 58 7.31 17.50 4.83
C VAL A 58 6.43 18.43 4.01
N PHE A 59 5.72 17.89 3.00
CA PHE A 59 4.80 18.69 2.19
C PHE A 59 3.64 19.26 3.03
N ILE A 60 3.05 18.45 3.92
CA ILE A 60 1.97 18.89 4.82
C ILE A 60 2.45 20.05 5.70
N MET A 61 3.63 19.93 6.31
CA MET A 61 4.17 20.95 7.22
C MET A 61 4.52 22.26 6.52
N THR A 62 4.85 22.23 5.23
CA THR A 62 5.36 23.41 4.50
C THR A 62 4.35 24.04 3.53
N LYS A 63 3.41 23.25 2.99
CA LYS A 63 2.50 23.66 1.90
C LYS A 63 1.02 23.55 2.25
N CYS A 64 0.69 23.22 3.51
CA CYS A 64 -0.68 23.18 4.01
C CYS A 64 -0.88 24.03 5.29
N PRO A 65 -0.55 25.35 5.29
CA PRO A 65 -0.66 26.19 6.48
C PRO A 65 -2.09 26.37 7.01
N GLU A 66 -3.09 26.23 6.12
CA GLU A 66 -4.50 26.35 6.49
C GLU A 66 -5.01 25.12 7.26
N THR A 67 -4.57 23.92 6.88
CA THR A 67 -5.08 22.65 7.45
C THR A 67 -4.13 22.00 8.45
N TRP A 68 -2.84 22.33 8.42
CA TRP A 68 -1.85 21.87 9.39
C TRP A 68 -1.50 23.00 10.38
N LYS A 69 -1.82 22.80 11.66
CA LYS A 69 -1.51 23.75 12.75
C LYS A 69 -0.44 23.24 13.72
N GLY A 70 0.29 22.20 13.32
CA GLY A 70 1.29 21.54 14.17
C GLY A 70 0.72 20.40 15.00
N PHE A 71 1.60 19.75 15.77
CA PHE A 71 1.22 18.68 16.67
C PHE A 71 0.51 19.24 17.90
N SER A 72 -0.60 18.61 18.29
CA SER A 72 -1.40 19.00 19.44
C SER A 72 -2.06 17.77 20.07
N PHE A 73 -2.22 17.80 21.40
CA PHE A 73 -2.97 16.77 22.13
C PHE A 73 -4.45 16.69 21.71
N LEU A 74 -4.98 17.74 21.06
CA LEU A 74 -6.31 17.71 20.46
C LEU A 74 -6.49 16.57 19.45
N ALA A 75 -5.41 16.09 18.81
CA ALA A 75 -5.46 14.96 17.88
C ALA A 75 -5.95 13.66 18.53
N PHE A 76 -5.88 13.54 19.86
CA PHE A 76 -6.30 12.35 20.60
C PHE A 76 -7.74 12.44 21.12
N LYS A 77 -8.44 13.58 20.95
CA LYS A 77 -9.77 13.80 21.53
C LYS A 77 -10.86 12.94 20.88
N ASP A 78 -10.79 12.76 19.57
CA ASP A 78 -11.84 12.11 18.77
C ASP A 78 -11.39 10.77 18.17
N LEU A 79 -10.58 10.00 18.92
CA LEU A 79 -10.08 8.70 18.46
C LEU A 79 -11.15 7.62 18.33
N TRP A 80 -12.17 7.62 19.19
CA TRP A 80 -13.17 6.54 19.20
C TRP A 80 -13.94 6.41 17.86
N PRO A 81 -14.46 7.50 17.26
CA PRO A 81 -15.00 7.45 15.90
C PRO A 81 -14.01 6.92 14.85
N VAL A 82 -12.74 7.34 14.92
CA VAL A 82 -11.68 6.89 14.00
C VAL A 82 -11.44 5.39 14.13
N ILE A 83 -11.37 4.88 15.36
CA ILE A 83 -11.19 3.45 15.62
C ILE A 83 -12.39 2.66 15.09
N LYS A 84 -13.62 3.10 15.34
CA LYS A 84 -14.83 2.42 14.85
C LYS A 84 -14.87 2.33 13.33
N LEU A 85 -14.56 3.43 12.64
CA LEU A 85 -14.47 3.47 11.18
C LEU A 85 -13.32 2.59 10.67
N SER A 86 -12.14 2.69 11.28
CA SER A 86 -10.95 1.91 10.91
C SER A 86 -11.17 0.42 11.11
N LEU A 87 -11.88 0.02 12.15
CA LEU A 87 -12.22 -1.39 12.40
C LEU A 87 -13.15 -1.93 11.32
N SER A 88 -14.18 -1.17 10.93
CA SER A 88 -15.09 -1.60 9.87
C SER A 88 -14.38 -1.70 8.51
N SER A 89 -13.59 -0.69 8.15
CA SER A 89 -12.81 -0.70 6.90
C SER A 89 -11.73 -1.78 6.91
N GLY A 90 -11.08 -1.98 8.07
CA GLY A 90 -10.09 -3.03 8.27
C GLY A 90 -10.70 -4.42 8.14
N ALA A 91 -11.87 -4.67 8.74
CA ALA A 91 -12.57 -5.93 8.62
C ALA A 91 -12.95 -6.25 7.15
N MET A 92 -13.42 -5.25 6.40
CA MET A 92 -13.72 -5.39 4.97
C MET A 92 -12.49 -5.85 4.16
N LEU A 93 -11.36 -5.15 4.32
CA LEU A 93 -10.11 -5.50 3.63
C LEU A 93 -9.54 -6.85 4.08
N CYS A 94 -9.59 -7.16 5.38
CA CYS A 94 -9.16 -8.45 5.90
C CYS A 94 -9.98 -9.60 5.33
N LEU A 95 -11.31 -9.46 5.27
CA LEU A 95 -12.18 -10.49 4.70
C LEU A 95 -11.87 -10.74 3.22
N GLU A 96 -11.58 -9.70 2.45
CA GLU A 96 -11.18 -9.83 1.04
C GLU A 96 -9.84 -10.58 0.89
N ILE A 97 -8.83 -10.22 1.68
CA ILE A 97 -7.52 -10.89 1.63
C ILE A 97 -7.61 -12.34 2.14
N TRP A 98 -8.34 -12.57 3.23
CA TRP A 98 -8.53 -13.89 3.80
C TRP A 98 -9.32 -14.81 2.86
N TYR A 99 -10.36 -14.29 2.21
CA TYR A 99 -11.10 -15.02 1.19
C TYR A 99 -10.18 -15.55 0.09
N ASN A 100 -9.35 -14.68 -0.49
CA ASN A 100 -8.38 -15.08 -1.51
C ASN A 100 -7.35 -16.09 -0.98
N THR A 101 -6.89 -15.92 0.26
CA THR A 101 -5.95 -16.86 0.90
C THR A 101 -6.59 -18.24 1.10
N VAL A 102 -7.85 -18.29 1.53
CA VAL A 102 -8.60 -19.55 1.69
C VAL A 102 -8.78 -20.24 0.34
N LEU A 103 -9.09 -19.50 -0.73
CA LEU A 103 -9.16 -20.08 -2.07
C LEU A 103 -7.83 -20.74 -2.46
N ILE A 104 -6.70 -20.07 -2.26
CA ILE A 104 -5.37 -20.64 -2.54
C ILE A 104 -5.14 -21.93 -1.73
N LEU A 105 -5.48 -21.92 -0.43
CA LEU A 105 -5.33 -23.10 0.44
C LEU A 105 -6.21 -24.28 -0.01
N LEU A 106 -7.45 -24.01 -0.44
CA LEU A 106 -8.36 -25.05 -0.96
C LEU A 106 -7.86 -25.62 -2.29
N THR A 107 -7.42 -24.76 -3.20
CA THR A 107 -6.87 -25.15 -4.50
C THR A 107 -5.60 -26.00 -4.35
N GLY A 108 -4.82 -25.77 -3.29
CA GLY A 108 -3.66 -26.59 -2.94
C GLY A 108 -3.97 -28.05 -2.60
N ASN A 109 -5.23 -28.41 -2.32
CA ASN A 109 -5.65 -29.79 -2.07
C ASN A 109 -6.20 -30.52 -3.31
N MET A 110 -6.14 -29.90 -4.49
CA MET A 110 -6.62 -30.52 -5.73
C MET A 110 -5.63 -31.54 -6.29
N LYS A 111 -6.12 -32.52 -7.08
CA LYS A 111 -5.28 -33.57 -7.69
C LYS A 111 -4.12 -33.03 -8.53
N ASN A 112 -4.31 -31.88 -9.18
CA ASN A 112 -3.29 -31.13 -9.93
C ASN A 112 -3.04 -29.76 -9.27
N ALA A 113 -2.70 -29.76 -7.99
CA ALA A 113 -2.59 -28.55 -7.15
C ALA A 113 -1.68 -27.48 -7.75
N GLU A 114 -0.52 -27.85 -8.30
CA GLU A 114 0.43 -26.91 -8.92
C GLU A 114 -0.22 -26.11 -10.06
N VAL A 115 -0.76 -26.81 -11.07
CA VAL A 115 -1.45 -26.18 -12.21
C VAL A 115 -2.64 -25.34 -11.76
N ALA A 116 -3.41 -25.82 -10.78
CA ALA A 116 -4.59 -25.13 -10.30
C ALA A 116 -4.24 -23.86 -9.49
N ILE A 117 -3.20 -23.93 -8.64
CA ILE A 117 -2.70 -22.77 -7.88
C ILE A 117 -2.11 -21.74 -8.83
N ASP A 118 -1.32 -22.16 -9.82
CA ASP A 118 -0.71 -21.24 -10.80
C ASP A 118 -1.78 -20.49 -11.59
N ALA A 119 -2.80 -21.21 -12.07
CA ALA A 119 -3.94 -20.60 -12.77
C ALA A 119 -4.70 -19.62 -11.86
N LEU A 120 -4.97 -20.01 -10.61
CA LEU A 120 -5.63 -19.14 -9.63
C LEU A 120 -4.78 -17.90 -9.32
N ALA A 121 -3.47 -18.03 -9.16
CA ALA A 121 -2.57 -16.93 -8.89
C ALA A 121 -2.56 -15.90 -10.02
N ILE A 122 -2.58 -16.35 -11.28
CA ILE A 122 -2.72 -15.46 -12.45
C ILE A 122 -4.04 -14.69 -12.38
N CYS A 123 -5.16 -15.39 -12.15
CA CYS A 123 -6.49 -14.76 -12.05
C CYS A 123 -6.54 -13.71 -10.93
N LEU A 124 -6.00 -14.03 -9.75
CA LEU A 124 -5.96 -13.13 -8.60
C LEU A 124 -5.08 -11.90 -8.86
N ASN A 125 -3.94 -12.06 -9.56
CA ASN A 125 -3.10 -10.92 -9.93
C ASN A 125 -3.80 -9.97 -10.90
N ILE A 126 -4.47 -10.51 -11.93
CA ILE A 126 -5.24 -9.69 -12.88
C ILE A 126 -6.36 -8.94 -12.17
N ASN A 127 -7.12 -9.63 -11.32
CA ASN A 127 -8.17 -9.00 -10.52
C ASN A 127 -7.61 -7.88 -9.61
N GLY A 128 -6.46 -8.11 -8.99
CA GLY A 128 -5.77 -7.09 -8.19
C GLY A 128 -5.40 -5.85 -9.01
N TRP A 129 -4.91 -6.01 -10.24
CA TRP A 129 -4.57 -4.89 -11.13
C TRP A 129 -5.80 -4.10 -11.55
N GLU A 130 -6.88 -4.78 -11.92
CA GLU A 130 -8.16 -4.14 -12.28
C GLU A 130 -8.76 -3.38 -11.10
N MET A 131 -8.69 -3.95 -9.89
CA MET A 131 -9.18 -3.30 -8.68
C MET A 131 -8.47 -1.98 -8.39
N MET A 132 -7.16 -1.87 -8.68
CA MET A 132 -6.44 -0.60 -8.48
C MET A 132 -6.99 0.55 -9.31
N ILE A 133 -7.59 0.28 -10.48
CA ILE A 133 -8.27 1.28 -11.31
C ILE A 133 -9.53 1.77 -10.59
N SER A 134 -10.37 0.84 -10.12
CA SER A 134 -11.59 1.16 -9.36
C SER A 134 -11.28 1.94 -8.09
N LEU A 135 -10.25 1.53 -7.34
CA LEU A 135 -9.78 2.26 -6.16
C LEU A 135 -9.26 3.65 -6.52
N GLY A 136 -8.61 3.80 -7.68
CA GLY A 136 -8.19 5.10 -8.20
C GLY A 136 -9.36 6.06 -8.44
N PHE A 137 -10.46 5.58 -9.01
CA PHE A 137 -11.69 6.37 -9.17
C PHE A 137 -12.32 6.71 -7.82
N MET A 138 -12.46 5.75 -6.91
CA MET A 138 -12.97 5.99 -5.55
C MET A 138 -12.11 6.98 -4.77
N ALA A 139 -10.80 6.97 -5.02
CA ALA A 139 -9.84 7.86 -4.39
C ALA A 139 -9.90 9.31 -4.90
N GLY A 140 -10.37 9.51 -6.13
CA GLY A 140 -10.48 10.82 -6.79
C GLY A 140 -11.89 11.41 -6.82
N ALA A 141 -12.92 10.61 -6.55
CA ALA A 141 -14.31 11.04 -6.36
C ALA A 141 -14.49 11.75 -5.00
#